data_AF-A0A4Q4CJJ5-F1
#
_entry.id   AF-A0A4Q4CJJ5-F1
#
_cell.length_a   1.000
_cell.length_b   1.000
_cell.length_c   1.000
_cell.angle_alpha   90.00
_cell.angle_beta   90.00
_cell.angle_gamma   90.00
#
_symmetry.space_group_name_H-M   'P 1'
#
loop_
_entity.id
_entity.type
_entity.pdbx_description
1 polymer ?
#
loop_
_entity_poly.entity_id
_entity_poly.type
_entity_poly.pdbx_seq_one_letter_code
_entity_poly.pdbx_strand_id
1 'polypeptide(L)'
;VERGAMDRARARGCRFVLVGPLRADLPEEAGAEWVSANPGTDAALMLALLHTLVAEGLHDRVFLDRFTVGWPDFEAYLMGRADGVPKSASWAAPITGVPAEAIAALARSLGGRRALVVVSHSLQRARFGEQPVWLGMVLAAALGQIGLPGGGYAYGLGAIAYYGRRSNAAPTPTLPQGKNGLRAFIPVARIADMLLNPGGAYRYNGQTRTYPDIRLVYWAGGNPFHHHQDLNRLRRAFARLDTLVVHELGWTATARHADFVLPCTMTLEREDIGGNGNDPLLTPMRPVSAPFGESRDDFDIFADLAERLGAREAFTEGRTTRQWLEHLYEPTRAALQAAGHPAPSFAEFFAGDGMDLPQQPDDGGRLAAFRADPDAAPLRTPSGRLEVSSATIAG
;
A
#
# COMPACT_ATOMS: atom_id res chain seq x y z
N VAL A 1 -18.28 3.48 6.95
CA VAL A 1 -17.68 4.80 7.27
C VAL A 1 -17.80 5.81 6.11
N GLU A 2 -17.81 5.38 4.84
CA GLU A 2 -17.36 6.26 3.75
C GLU A 2 -18.41 7.18 3.09
N ARG A 3 -19.63 6.70 2.81
CA ARG A 3 -20.60 7.53 2.08
C ARG A 3 -21.00 8.77 2.90
N GLY A 4 -20.96 9.94 2.26
CA GLY A 4 -21.25 11.23 2.87
C GLY A 4 -20.19 11.74 3.85
N ALA A 5 -19.04 11.07 4.01
CA ALA A 5 -17.97 11.56 4.88
C ALA A 5 -17.34 12.87 4.34
N MET A 6 -17.16 12.96 3.02
CA MET A 6 -16.68 14.17 2.35
C MET A 6 -17.67 15.32 2.50
N ASP A 7 -18.97 15.06 2.30
CA ASP A 7 -20.03 16.04 2.56
C ASP A 7 -20.03 16.54 4.00
N ARG A 8 -19.95 15.63 4.99
CA ARG A 8 -19.89 16.02 6.40
C ARG A 8 -18.63 16.83 6.70
N ALA A 9 -17.49 16.51 6.08
CA ALA A 9 -16.27 17.29 6.25
C ALA A 9 -16.40 18.69 5.64
N ARG A 10 -16.96 18.80 4.43
CA ARG A 10 -17.26 20.07 3.76
C ARG A 10 -18.23 20.92 4.57
N ALA A 11 -19.30 20.33 5.11
CA ALA A 11 -20.27 21.00 5.98
C ALA A 11 -19.64 21.56 7.27
N ARG A 12 -18.53 20.97 7.74
CA ARG A 12 -17.71 21.50 8.85
C ARG A 12 -16.67 22.53 8.40
N GLY A 13 -16.67 22.95 7.14
CA GLY A 13 -15.75 23.94 6.58
C GLY A 13 -14.43 23.38 6.04
N CYS A 14 -14.31 22.06 5.86
CA CYS A 14 -13.13 21.49 5.19
C CYS A 14 -13.12 21.91 3.71
N ARG A 15 -12.02 22.54 3.27
CA ARG A 15 -11.75 22.81 1.87
C ARG A 15 -10.97 21.66 1.26
N PHE A 16 -11.42 21.18 0.11
CA PHE A 16 -10.73 20.16 -0.68
C PHE A 16 -10.04 20.80 -1.87
N VAL A 17 -8.78 20.42 -2.12
CA VAL A 17 -8.04 20.77 -3.32
C VAL A 17 -7.61 19.47 -3.98
N LEU A 18 -8.07 19.25 -5.20
CA LEU A 18 -7.70 18.11 -6.04
C LEU A 18 -6.61 18.55 -7.01
N VAL A 19 -5.39 18.07 -6.79
CA VAL A 19 -4.31 18.19 -7.75
C VAL A 19 -4.26 16.90 -8.57
N GLY A 20 -4.56 16.98 -9.86
CA GLY A 20 -4.56 15.80 -10.73
C GLY A 20 -5.17 16.09 -12.10
N PRO A 21 -4.94 15.22 -13.09
CA PRO A 21 -5.40 15.44 -14.46
C PRO A 21 -6.90 15.21 -14.65
N LEU A 22 -7.58 14.53 -13.72
CA LEU A 22 -9.00 14.19 -13.83
C LEU A 22 -9.79 14.81 -12.68
N ARG A 23 -10.73 15.70 -13.02
CA ARG A 23 -11.64 16.32 -12.03
C ARG A 23 -12.46 15.30 -11.25
N ALA A 24 -12.78 14.16 -11.87
CA ALA A 24 -13.60 13.10 -11.31
C ALA A 24 -12.87 12.20 -10.29
N ASP A 25 -11.58 12.44 -10.02
CA ASP A 25 -10.82 11.69 -9.00
C ASP A 25 -11.29 12.01 -7.56
N LEU A 26 -12.10 13.05 -7.36
CA LEU A 26 -12.90 13.25 -6.15
C LEU A 26 -14.40 13.32 -6.49
N PRO A 27 -15.27 12.85 -5.59
CA PRO A 27 -16.71 12.97 -5.78
C PRO A 27 -17.15 14.44 -5.78
N GLU A 28 -18.16 14.77 -6.57
CA GLU A 28 -18.69 16.14 -6.71
C GLU A 28 -19.08 16.76 -5.36
N GLU A 29 -19.58 15.92 -4.44
CA GLU A 29 -19.99 16.29 -3.09
C GLU A 29 -18.84 16.89 -2.25
N ALA A 30 -17.57 16.60 -2.58
CA ALA A 30 -16.42 17.24 -1.95
C ALA A 30 -16.29 18.72 -2.31
N GLY A 31 -16.90 19.17 -3.42
CA GLY A 31 -16.81 20.56 -3.89
C GLY A 31 -15.36 21.02 -4.08
N ALA A 32 -14.47 20.12 -4.52
CA ALA A 32 -13.05 20.37 -4.56
C ALA A 32 -12.66 21.42 -5.59
N GLU A 33 -11.75 22.31 -5.20
CA GLU A 33 -11.00 23.13 -6.15
C GLU A 33 -10.08 22.23 -6.96
N TRP A 34 -10.18 22.30 -8.28
CA TRP A 34 -9.41 21.42 -9.16
C TRP A 34 -8.22 22.16 -9.77
N VAL A 35 -7.03 21.63 -9.52
CA VAL A 35 -5.76 22.09 -10.08
C VAL A 35 -5.25 21.02 -11.03
N SER A 36 -5.37 21.28 -12.33
CA SER A 36 -4.93 20.37 -13.38
C SER A 36 -3.45 20.62 -13.71
N ALA A 37 -2.57 19.86 -13.08
CA ALA A 37 -1.15 19.84 -13.42
C ALA A 37 -0.88 18.80 -14.53
N ASN A 38 0.13 19.07 -15.37
CA ASN A 38 0.63 18.13 -16.37
C ASN A 38 1.02 16.79 -15.70
N PRO A 39 0.58 15.63 -16.21
CA PRO A 39 0.92 14.33 -15.62
C PRO A 39 2.43 14.13 -15.46
N GLY A 40 2.87 13.71 -14.27
CA GLY A 40 4.28 13.45 -13.95
C GLY A 40 5.07 14.69 -13.53
N THR A 41 4.41 15.82 -13.27
CA THR A 41 5.06 17.09 -12.87
C THR A 41 4.81 17.48 -11.41
N ASP A 42 4.17 16.59 -10.64
CA ASP A 42 3.76 16.79 -9.25
C ASP A 42 4.94 17.17 -8.33
N ALA A 43 6.12 16.58 -8.56
CA ALA A 43 7.34 16.92 -7.82
C ALA A 43 7.72 18.40 -7.98
N ALA A 44 7.63 18.94 -9.20
CA ALA A 44 7.91 20.36 -9.45
C ALA A 44 6.88 21.27 -8.78
N LEU A 45 5.60 20.87 -8.79
CA LEU A 45 4.55 21.59 -8.08
C LEU A 45 4.82 21.61 -6.56
N MET A 46 5.10 20.46 -5.94
CA MET A 46 5.39 20.38 -4.50
C MET A 46 6.63 21.18 -4.11
N LEU A 47 7.69 21.16 -4.94
CA LEU A 47 8.86 22.01 -4.73
C LEU A 47 8.50 23.50 -4.77
N ALA A 48 7.66 23.94 -5.70
CA ALA A 48 7.24 25.33 -5.74
C ALA A 48 6.35 25.74 -4.57
N LEU A 49 5.47 24.85 -4.09
CA LEU A 49 4.69 25.08 -2.88
C LEU A 49 5.63 25.25 -1.67
N LEU A 50 6.58 24.33 -1.50
CA LEU A 50 7.61 24.40 -0.47
C LEU A 50 8.41 25.70 -0.56
N HIS A 51 8.88 26.08 -1.75
CA HIS A 51 9.65 27.29 -1.96
C HIS A 51 8.87 28.53 -1.51
N THR A 52 7.59 28.67 -1.89
CA THR A 52 6.76 29.80 -1.46
C THR A 52 6.58 29.81 0.06
N LEU A 53 6.31 28.65 0.68
CA LEU A 53 6.23 28.55 2.15
C LEU A 53 7.53 28.97 2.84
N VAL A 54 8.69 28.66 2.25
CA VAL A 54 10.01 29.05 2.78
C VAL A 54 10.30 30.52 2.58
N ALA A 55 10.16 31.02 1.36
CA ALA A 55 10.43 32.41 0.99
C ALA A 55 9.57 33.41 1.77
N GLU A 56 8.33 33.04 2.09
CA GLU A 56 7.39 33.89 2.83
C GLU A 56 7.38 33.61 4.35
N GLY A 57 8.22 32.70 4.85
CA GLY A 57 8.30 32.40 6.29
C GLY A 57 7.07 31.70 6.88
N LEU A 58 6.32 30.95 6.06
CA LEU A 58 5.08 30.25 6.44
C LEU A 58 5.28 28.80 6.88
N HIS A 59 6.51 28.27 6.81
CA HIS A 59 6.88 26.92 7.25
C HIS A 59 7.16 26.88 8.76
N ASP A 60 6.89 25.74 9.38
CA ASP A 60 7.11 25.50 10.80
C ASP A 60 8.57 25.13 11.06
N ARG A 61 9.38 26.15 11.34
CA ARG A 61 10.82 26.00 11.65
C ARG A 61 11.06 25.15 12.89
N VAL A 62 10.25 25.34 13.94
CA VAL A 62 10.41 24.59 15.20
C VAL A 62 10.19 23.11 14.96
N PHE A 63 9.18 22.76 14.18
CA PHE A 63 8.93 21.37 13.82
C PHE A 63 10.10 20.80 12.99
N LEU A 64 10.56 21.52 11.98
CA LEU A 64 11.66 21.08 11.12
C LEU A 64 12.94 20.83 11.93
N ASP A 65 13.32 21.75 12.82
CA ASP A 65 14.53 21.64 13.64
C ASP A 65 14.45 20.48 14.65
N ARG A 66 13.27 20.24 15.23
CA ARG A 66 13.09 19.23 16.28
C ARG A 66 12.83 17.82 15.75
N PHE A 67 12.06 17.68 14.67
CA PHE A 67 11.52 16.39 14.22
C PHE A 67 12.14 15.87 12.92
N THR A 68 13.01 16.65 12.28
CA THR A 68 13.64 16.24 11.01
C THR A 68 15.17 16.25 11.08
N VAL A 69 15.79 15.66 10.06
CA VAL A 69 17.22 15.82 9.74
C VAL A 69 17.37 16.14 8.25
N GLY A 70 18.41 16.90 7.89
CA GLY A 70 18.72 17.22 6.49
C GLY A 70 17.89 18.36 5.87
N TRP A 71 17.12 19.10 6.67
CA TRP A 71 16.39 20.28 6.20
C TRP A 71 17.28 21.41 5.66
N PRO A 72 18.39 21.81 6.31
CA PRO A 72 19.21 22.92 5.83
C PRO A 72 19.74 22.73 4.38
N ASP A 73 20.18 21.51 4.06
CA ASP A 73 20.67 21.16 2.72
C ASP A 73 19.53 21.19 1.69
N PHE A 74 18.37 20.65 2.06
CA PHE A 74 17.19 20.69 1.21
C PHE A 74 16.70 22.12 0.96
N GLU A 75 16.70 22.97 2.00
CA GLU A 75 16.34 24.38 1.88
C GLU A 75 17.34 25.12 0.96
N ALA A 76 18.63 24.82 1.04
CA ALA A 76 19.62 25.38 0.13
C ALA A 76 19.35 25.00 -1.34
N TYR A 77 18.96 23.76 -1.62
CA TYR A 77 18.51 23.33 -2.95
C TYR A 77 17.22 24.02 -3.39
N LEU A 78 16.24 24.10 -2.50
CA LEU A 78 14.94 24.71 -2.75
C LEU A 78 15.09 26.18 -3.16
N MET A 79 15.92 26.91 -2.42
CA MET A 79 16.17 28.34 -2.62
C MET A 79 17.20 28.62 -3.72
N GLY A 80 17.71 27.60 -4.42
CA GLY A 80 18.68 27.75 -5.50
C GLY A 80 20.10 28.09 -5.04
N ARG A 81 20.40 28.02 -3.73
CA ARG A 81 21.74 28.26 -3.19
C ARG A 81 22.71 27.13 -3.53
N ALA A 82 22.22 25.91 -3.72
CA ALA A 82 23.03 24.74 -4.04
C ALA A 82 23.29 24.56 -5.55
N ASP A 83 22.37 24.98 -6.42
CA ASP A 83 22.42 24.70 -7.86
C ASP A 83 22.16 25.92 -8.77
N GLY A 84 21.97 27.10 -8.19
CA GLY A 84 21.70 28.34 -8.92
C GLY A 84 20.26 28.51 -9.41
N VAL A 85 19.35 27.57 -9.13
CA VAL A 85 17.97 27.59 -9.64
C VAL A 85 16.97 27.57 -8.49
N PRO A 86 16.39 28.71 -8.09
CA PRO A 86 15.30 28.73 -7.11
C PRO A 86 14.11 27.95 -7.66
N LYS A 87 13.56 27.03 -6.87
CA LYS A 87 12.41 26.20 -7.25
C LYS A 87 11.10 26.97 -7.07
N SER A 88 11.04 28.20 -7.56
CA SER A 88 9.93 29.13 -7.37
C SER A 88 8.65 28.71 -8.12
N ALA A 89 7.54 29.38 -7.81
CA ALA A 89 6.30 29.24 -8.59
C ALA A 89 6.48 29.60 -10.07
N SER A 90 7.30 30.60 -10.40
CA SER A 90 7.61 30.97 -11.79
C SER A 90 8.45 29.92 -12.51
N TRP A 91 9.34 29.23 -11.79
CA TRP A 91 10.09 28.09 -12.32
C TRP A 91 9.18 26.89 -12.61
N ALA A 92 8.25 26.58 -11.69
CA ALA A 92 7.36 25.41 -11.85
C ALA A 92 6.27 25.63 -12.89
N ALA A 93 5.76 26.84 -13.07
CA ALA A 93 4.62 27.12 -13.97
C ALA A 93 4.77 26.55 -15.40
N PRO A 94 5.88 26.76 -16.13
CA PRO A 94 6.05 26.17 -17.46
C PRO A 94 6.21 24.64 -17.44
N ILE A 95 6.60 24.05 -16.31
CA ILE A 95 6.76 22.59 -16.15
C ILE A 95 5.37 21.98 -15.92
N THR A 96 4.65 22.50 -14.93
CA THR A 96 3.39 21.94 -14.44
C THR A 96 2.19 22.34 -15.27
N GLY A 97 2.29 23.42 -16.05
CA GLY A 97 1.15 24.03 -16.73
C GLY A 97 0.22 24.82 -15.81
N VAL A 98 0.52 24.91 -14.51
CA VAL A 98 -0.28 25.66 -13.53
C VAL A 98 0.27 27.10 -13.43
N PRO A 99 -0.58 28.14 -13.50
CA PRO A 99 -0.11 29.53 -13.37
C PRO A 99 0.66 29.78 -12.07
N ALA A 100 1.77 30.53 -12.15
CA ALA A 100 2.64 30.80 -11.01
C ALA A 100 1.88 31.45 -9.83
N GLU A 101 0.94 32.35 -10.14
CA GLU A 101 0.07 32.98 -9.13
C GLU A 101 -0.81 31.95 -8.40
N ALA A 102 -1.37 30.98 -9.12
CA ALA A 102 -2.19 29.93 -8.54
C ALA A 102 -1.36 29.00 -7.63
N ILE A 103 -0.13 28.66 -8.03
CA ILE A 103 0.81 27.88 -7.19
C ILE A 103 1.12 28.64 -5.90
N ALA A 104 1.48 29.93 -6.00
CA ALA A 104 1.80 30.74 -4.82
C ALA A 104 0.58 30.94 -3.91
N ALA A 105 -0.60 31.18 -4.48
CA ALA A 105 -1.86 31.31 -3.73
C ALA A 105 -2.22 30.01 -3.00
N LEU A 106 -2.04 28.85 -3.65
CA LEU A 106 -2.24 27.55 -3.01
C LEU A 106 -1.30 27.39 -1.81
N ALA A 107 0.00 27.65 -1.98
CA ALA A 107 0.97 27.58 -0.90
C ALA A 107 0.60 28.48 0.30
N ARG A 108 0.28 29.76 0.05
CA ARG A 108 -0.17 30.71 1.08
C ARG A 108 -1.41 30.22 1.82
N SER A 109 -2.32 29.56 1.12
CA SER A 109 -3.55 29.04 1.72
C SER A 109 -3.33 27.88 2.71
N LEU A 110 -2.15 27.24 2.69
CA LEU A 110 -1.77 26.17 3.62
C LEU A 110 -1.15 26.71 4.92
N GLY A 111 -0.45 27.84 4.86
CA GLY A 111 0.25 28.44 6.00
C GLY A 111 -0.69 28.73 7.17
N GLY A 112 -0.33 28.27 8.38
CA GLY A 112 -1.11 28.52 9.60
C GLY A 112 -2.47 27.81 9.69
N ARG A 113 -2.81 26.91 8.75
CA ARG A 113 -4.08 26.16 8.74
C ARG A 113 -3.86 24.67 8.94
N ARG A 114 -4.84 23.98 9.55
CA ARG A 114 -4.84 22.50 9.62
C ARG A 114 -5.03 21.93 8.20
N ALA A 115 -4.04 21.20 7.70
CA ALA A 115 -3.99 20.62 6.37
C ALA A 115 -3.45 19.18 6.42
N LEU A 116 -4.11 18.31 5.66
CA LEU A 116 -3.68 16.94 5.42
C LEU A 116 -3.19 16.84 3.96
N VAL A 117 -1.89 16.58 3.79
CA VAL A 117 -1.30 16.31 2.48
C VAL A 117 -1.56 14.84 2.13
N VAL A 118 -2.29 14.62 1.04
CA VAL A 118 -2.65 13.27 0.58
C VAL A 118 -1.97 13.00 -0.76
N VAL A 119 -1.19 11.92 -0.85
CA VAL A 119 -0.56 11.47 -2.09
C VAL A 119 -1.20 10.16 -2.57
N SER A 120 -1.57 10.11 -3.85
CA SER A 120 -2.13 8.91 -4.49
C SER A 120 -1.04 7.88 -4.84
N HIS A 121 -1.42 6.60 -4.87
CA HIS A 121 -0.56 5.53 -5.41
C HIS A 121 -0.20 5.72 -6.88
N SER A 122 -0.96 6.50 -7.66
CA SER A 122 -0.65 6.73 -9.07
C SER A 122 0.69 7.44 -9.24
N LEU A 123 1.04 8.39 -8.36
CA LEU A 123 2.24 9.22 -8.50
C LEU A 123 3.54 8.40 -8.49
N GLN A 124 3.58 7.30 -7.75
CA GLN A 124 4.76 6.44 -7.67
C GLN A 124 4.82 5.31 -8.69
N ARG A 125 3.77 5.12 -9.51
CA ARG A 125 3.77 4.17 -10.63
C ARG A 125 4.28 4.83 -11.92
N ALA A 126 5.40 5.52 -11.81
CA ALA A 126 6.06 6.25 -12.88
C ALA A 126 7.58 6.23 -12.69
N ARG A 127 8.32 6.70 -13.71
CA ARG A 127 9.76 6.92 -13.58
C ARG A 127 10.02 7.96 -12.49
N PHE A 128 10.97 7.69 -11.60
CA PHE A 128 11.27 8.52 -10.42
C PHE A 128 10.08 8.63 -9.44
N GLY A 129 9.23 7.61 -9.38
CA GLY A 129 8.01 7.59 -8.58
C GLY A 129 8.22 7.77 -7.06
N GLU A 130 9.43 7.57 -6.57
CA GLU A 130 9.80 7.79 -5.17
C GLU A 130 9.74 9.28 -4.79
N GLN A 131 10.01 10.17 -5.75
CA GLN A 131 10.17 11.62 -5.53
C GLN A 131 8.88 12.31 -5.07
N PRO A 132 7.72 12.19 -5.75
CA PRO A 132 6.49 12.85 -5.29
C PRO A 132 5.97 12.32 -3.95
N VAL A 133 6.21 11.05 -3.62
CA VAL A 133 5.84 10.47 -2.32
C VAL A 133 6.70 11.07 -1.21
N TRP A 134 8.02 11.15 -1.43
CA TRP A 134 8.95 11.80 -0.51
C TRP A 134 8.65 13.29 -0.33
N LEU A 135 8.44 14.02 -1.42
CA LEU A 135 8.10 15.45 -1.38
C LEU A 135 6.76 15.73 -0.70
N GLY A 136 5.78 14.84 -0.81
CA GLY A 136 4.53 14.96 -0.06
C GLY A 136 4.75 14.90 1.46
N MET A 137 5.65 14.03 1.91
CA MET A 137 6.07 13.98 3.32
C MET A 137 6.84 15.24 3.72
N VAL A 138 7.77 15.72 2.89
CA VAL A 138 8.54 16.96 3.15
C VAL A 138 7.61 18.17 3.23
N LEU A 139 6.61 18.28 2.35
CA LEU A 139 5.59 19.33 2.40
C LEU A 139 4.79 19.27 3.71
N ALA A 140 4.36 18.09 4.14
CA ALA A 140 3.66 17.92 5.42
C ALA A 140 4.54 18.25 6.63
N ALA A 141 5.84 17.93 6.56
CA ALA A 141 6.82 18.27 7.59
C ALA A 141 7.07 19.79 7.65
N ALA A 142 7.20 20.45 6.51
CA ALA A 142 7.35 21.91 6.42
C ALA A 142 6.11 22.66 6.95
N LEU A 143 4.91 22.06 6.86
CA LEU A 143 3.70 22.59 7.49
C LEU A 143 3.63 22.32 9.00
N GLY A 144 4.48 21.44 9.55
CA GLY A 144 4.60 21.18 10.99
C GLY A 144 3.53 20.31 11.60
N GLN A 145 2.74 19.57 10.80
CA GLN A 145 1.46 18.99 11.25
C GLN A 145 1.42 17.47 11.36
N ILE A 146 2.52 16.79 11.06
CA ILE A 146 2.62 15.33 11.24
C ILE A 146 2.39 14.99 12.72
N GLY A 147 1.48 14.05 12.97
CA GLY A 147 1.06 13.60 14.30
C GLY A 147 -0.10 14.39 14.92
N LEU A 148 -0.67 15.39 14.24
CA LEU A 148 -1.88 16.09 14.70
C LEU A 148 -3.16 15.48 14.09
N PRO A 149 -4.29 15.44 14.84
CA PRO A 149 -5.56 14.96 14.30
C PRO A 149 -6.02 15.74 13.06
N GLY A 150 -6.19 15.09 11.91
CA GLY A 150 -6.60 15.74 10.66
C GLY A 150 -5.53 16.62 10.01
N GLY A 151 -4.25 16.46 10.38
CA GLY A 151 -3.12 17.13 9.75
C GLY A 151 -1.98 16.16 9.42
N GLY A 152 -1.01 16.64 8.63
CA GLY A 152 0.19 15.87 8.30
C GLY A 152 0.13 15.21 6.93
N TYR A 153 0.52 13.95 6.84
CA TYR A 153 0.70 13.22 5.59
C TYR A 153 -0.11 11.92 5.58
N ALA A 154 -0.78 11.64 4.46
CA ALA A 154 -1.41 10.36 4.18
C ALA A 154 -1.04 9.90 2.76
N TYR A 155 -0.78 8.59 2.64
CA TYR A 155 -0.46 7.96 1.37
C TYR A 155 -1.59 6.98 1.01
N GLY A 156 -2.15 7.09 -0.19
CA GLY A 156 -3.18 6.18 -0.69
C GLY A 156 -4.53 6.28 0.01
N LEU A 157 -4.87 7.44 0.61
CA LEU A 157 -6.17 7.66 1.24
C LEU A 157 -7.28 7.52 0.18
N GLY A 158 -8.05 6.42 0.25
CA GLY A 158 -9.09 6.07 -0.73
C GLY A 158 -8.71 4.97 -1.73
N ALA A 159 -7.48 4.48 -1.72
CA ALA A 159 -7.06 3.35 -2.57
C ALA A 159 -7.18 1.98 -1.87
N ILE A 160 -7.12 1.96 -0.54
CA ILE A 160 -7.21 0.75 0.26
C ILE A 160 -8.23 0.97 1.38
N ALA A 161 -9.20 0.07 1.51
CA ALA A 161 -10.40 0.23 2.33
C ALA A 161 -10.18 0.15 3.87
N TYR A 162 -8.94 0.27 4.35
CA TYR A 162 -8.61 0.27 5.78
C TYR A 162 -8.30 1.66 6.35
N TYR A 163 -7.98 2.67 5.52
CA TYR A 163 -7.64 3.99 6.04
C TYR A 163 -8.81 4.62 6.80
N GLY A 164 -8.56 5.06 8.03
CA GLY A 164 -9.59 5.60 8.92
C GLY A 164 -10.40 4.54 9.67
N ARG A 165 -10.06 3.25 9.53
CA ARG A 165 -10.59 2.17 10.38
C ARG A 165 -9.63 1.86 11.52
N ARG A 166 -10.19 1.44 12.65
CA ARG A 166 -9.42 0.98 13.82
C ARG A 166 -8.94 -0.45 13.59
N SER A 167 -7.90 -0.84 14.31
CA SER A 167 -7.47 -2.23 14.34
C SER A 167 -8.39 -3.04 15.24
N ASN A 168 -8.64 -4.30 14.88
CA ASN A 168 -9.36 -5.23 15.74
C ASN A 168 -8.53 -5.55 16.99
N ALA A 169 -9.22 -5.73 18.12
CA ALA A 169 -8.62 -6.07 19.41
C ALA A 169 -8.46 -7.59 19.61
N ALA A 170 -9.06 -8.39 18.73
CA ALA A 170 -8.84 -9.82 18.63
C ALA A 170 -8.08 -10.15 17.32
N PRO A 171 -7.27 -11.21 17.28
CA PRO A 171 -6.58 -11.63 16.07
C PRO A 171 -7.58 -12.13 15.03
N THR A 172 -7.26 -11.97 13.75
CA THR A 172 -8.05 -12.52 12.62
C THR A 172 -7.52 -13.92 12.26
N PRO A 173 -8.40 -14.91 12.00
CA PRO A 173 -8.01 -16.24 11.52
C PRO A 173 -7.20 -16.15 10.22
N THR A 174 -5.98 -16.70 10.20
CA THR A 174 -5.11 -16.69 9.00
C THR A 174 -4.33 -17.99 8.88
N LEU A 175 -4.32 -18.59 7.69
CA LEU A 175 -3.51 -19.77 7.41
C LEU A 175 -2.01 -19.38 7.40
N PRO A 176 -1.13 -20.08 8.11
CA PRO A 176 0.30 -19.74 8.14
C PRO A 176 0.95 -20.01 6.78
N GLN A 177 1.73 -19.05 6.27
CA GLN A 177 2.45 -19.18 5.00
C GLN A 177 3.77 -19.97 5.09
N GLY A 178 4.14 -20.45 6.29
CA GLY A 178 5.42 -21.08 6.55
C GLY A 178 6.62 -20.13 6.42
N LYS A 179 7.82 -20.68 6.25
CA LYS A 179 9.07 -19.93 6.02
C LYS A 179 9.75 -20.43 4.76
N ASN A 180 9.93 -19.54 3.78
CA ASN A 180 10.73 -19.85 2.60
C ASN A 180 12.23 -19.83 2.97
N GLY A 181 12.92 -20.96 2.79
CA GLY A 181 14.37 -21.08 3.06
C GLY A 181 15.25 -20.31 2.06
N LEU A 182 14.72 -19.96 0.89
CA LEU A 182 15.43 -19.17 -0.12
C LEU A 182 15.32 -17.68 0.20
N ARG A 183 16.48 -17.03 0.32
CA ARG A 183 16.59 -15.58 0.50
C ARG A 183 16.72 -14.83 -0.83
N ALA A 184 16.90 -15.54 -1.93
CA ALA A 184 16.99 -14.96 -3.26
C ALA A 184 15.64 -14.38 -3.67
N PHE A 185 15.64 -13.15 -4.19
CA PHE A 185 14.43 -12.49 -4.68
C PHE A 185 14.78 -11.49 -5.77
N ILE A 186 13.78 -11.18 -6.60
CA ILE A 186 13.80 -10.05 -7.53
C ILE A 186 12.77 -9.01 -7.10
N PRO A 187 12.94 -7.72 -7.43
CA PRO A 187 11.84 -6.77 -7.38
C PRO A 187 10.72 -7.25 -8.32
N VAL A 188 9.47 -7.33 -7.83
CA VAL A 188 8.37 -8.05 -8.49
C VAL A 188 8.15 -7.69 -9.96
N ALA A 189 8.29 -6.41 -10.33
CA ALA A 189 8.11 -5.92 -11.70
C ALA A 189 9.31 -6.21 -12.63
N ARG A 190 10.32 -6.95 -12.18
CA ARG A 190 11.50 -7.35 -12.99
C ARG A 190 11.38 -8.75 -13.58
N ILE A 191 10.21 -9.39 -13.53
CA ILE A 191 10.04 -10.77 -14.02
C ILE A 191 10.45 -10.95 -15.48
N ALA A 192 10.05 -10.05 -16.38
CA ALA A 192 10.46 -10.12 -17.78
C ALA A 192 11.96 -9.87 -17.96
N ASP A 193 12.56 -8.98 -17.17
CA ASP A 193 14.01 -8.73 -17.20
C ASP A 193 14.79 -9.97 -16.75
N MET A 194 14.35 -10.61 -15.67
CA MET A 194 14.94 -11.83 -15.12
C MET A 194 14.93 -12.97 -16.14
N LEU A 195 13.76 -13.29 -16.70
CA LEU A 195 13.59 -14.40 -17.65
C LEU A 195 14.34 -14.19 -18.97
N LEU A 196 14.53 -12.93 -19.39
CA LEU A 196 15.27 -12.62 -20.62
C LEU A 196 16.79 -12.53 -20.40
N ASN A 197 17.27 -12.34 -19.17
CA ASN A 197 18.68 -12.10 -18.88
C ASN A 197 19.20 -12.93 -17.69
N PRO A 198 19.11 -14.27 -17.73
CA PRO A 198 19.68 -15.12 -16.68
C PRO A 198 21.19 -14.84 -16.53
N GLY A 199 21.67 -14.70 -15.29
CA GLY A 199 23.05 -14.35 -14.99
C GLY A 199 23.41 -12.87 -15.18
N GLY A 200 22.49 -12.04 -15.67
CA GLY A 200 22.68 -10.59 -15.82
C GLY A 200 22.68 -9.87 -14.46
N ALA A 201 23.51 -8.84 -14.33
CA ALA A 201 23.55 -8.00 -13.13
C ALA A 201 22.44 -6.92 -13.13
N TYR A 202 21.90 -6.61 -11.97
CA TYR A 202 20.96 -5.51 -11.74
C TYR A 202 21.22 -4.80 -10.41
N ARG A 203 20.86 -3.52 -10.32
CA ARG A 203 20.93 -2.76 -9.07
C ARG A 203 19.56 -2.67 -8.41
N TYR A 204 19.52 -2.84 -7.10
CA TYR A 204 18.32 -2.66 -6.29
C TYR A 204 18.69 -2.20 -4.88
N ASN A 205 18.12 -1.07 -4.46
CA ASN A 205 18.29 -0.50 -3.12
C ASN A 205 19.76 -0.48 -2.63
N GLY A 206 20.65 0.15 -3.41
CA GLY A 206 22.08 0.26 -3.12
C GLY A 206 22.93 -0.98 -3.44
N GLN A 207 22.33 -2.14 -3.70
CA GLN A 207 23.05 -3.40 -3.91
C GLN A 207 23.11 -3.77 -5.40
N THR A 208 24.20 -4.42 -5.81
CA THR A 208 24.30 -5.14 -7.08
C THR A 208 23.95 -6.61 -6.87
N ARG A 209 23.08 -7.14 -7.72
CA ARG A 209 22.54 -8.50 -7.65
C ARG A 209 22.55 -9.13 -9.04
N THR A 210 22.31 -10.43 -9.10
CA THR A 210 22.33 -11.21 -10.35
C THR A 210 21.01 -11.93 -10.54
N TYR A 211 20.46 -11.89 -11.75
CA TYR A 211 19.22 -12.60 -12.07
C TYR A 211 19.43 -14.12 -12.04
N PRO A 212 18.56 -14.87 -11.36
CA PRO A 212 18.58 -16.33 -11.40
C PRO A 212 18.11 -16.84 -12.78
N ASP A 213 18.52 -18.07 -13.13
CA ASP A 213 17.99 -18.78 -14.29
C ASP A 213 16.74 -19.60 -13.90
N ILE A 214 15.57 -18.98 -14.01
CA ILE A 214 14.29 -19.60 -13.65
C ILE A 214 13.70 -20.31 -14.88
N ARG A 215 13.37 -21.59 -14.71
CA ARG A 215 12.80 -22.46 -15.76
C ARG A 215 11.36 -22.90 -15.49
N LEU A 216 10.91 -22.85 -14.24
CA LEU A 216 9.53 -23.15 -13.85
C LEU A 216 8.90 -21.95 -13.16
N VAL A 217 7.68 -21.62 -13.55
CA VAL A 217 6.83 -20.65 -12.85
C VAL A 217 5.53 -21.33 -12.43
N TYR A 218 5.17 -21.15 -11.17
CA TYR A 218 3.89 -21.57 -10.61
C TYR A 218 3.10 -20.32 -10.23
N TRP A 219 1.90 -20.15 -10.78
CA TRP A 219 1.08 -18.95 -10.58
C TRP A 219 -0.31 -19.29 -10.04
N ALA A 220 -0.68 -18.71 -8.90
CA ALA A 220 -2.03 -18.82 -8.33
C ALA A 220 -2.55 -17.44 -7.90
N GLY A 221 -3.81 -17.15 -8.22
CA GLY A 221 -4.48 -15.92 -7.79
C GLY A 221 -4.00 -14.63 -8.47
N GLY A 222 -3.46 -14.69 -9.69
CA GLY A 222 -3.07 -13.49 -10.42
C GLY A 222 -2.95 -13.67 -11.93
N ASN A 223 -2.90 -12.54 -12.65
CA ASN A 223 -2.89 -12.51 -14.11
C ASN A 223 -1.76 -11.60 -14.64
N PRO A 224 -0.51 -12.11 -14.80
CA PRO A 224 0.63 -11.34 -15.29
C PRO A 224 0.41 -10.77 -16.69
N PHE A 225 -0.33 -11.46 -17.54
CA PHE A 225 -0.70 -10.97 -18.88
C PHE A 225 -1.78 -9.87 -18.87
N HIS A 226 -2.20 -9.41 -17.70
CA HIS A 226 -3.00 -8.20 -17.51
C HIS A 226 -2.24 -7.11 -16.76
N HIS A 227 -1.60 -7.42 -15.62
CA HIS A 227 -1.01 -6.39 -14.77
C HIS A 227 0.41 -5.95 -15.16
N HIS A 228 1.12 -6.72 -16.00
CA HIS A 228 2.51 -6.43 -16.35
C HIS A 228 2.58 -5.54 -17.60
N GLN A 229 3.66 -4.77 -17.71
CA GLN A 229 3.87 -3.82 -18.79
C GLN A 229 4.46 -4.52 -20.02
N ASP A 230 4.25 -3.94 -21.21
CA ASP A 230 4.72 -4.49 -22.50
C ASP A 230 4.45 -6.01 -22.64
N LEU A 231 3.19 -6.35 -22.87
CA LEU A 231 2.74 -7.74 -22.98
C LEU A 231 3.45 -8.52 -24.10
N ASN A 232 3.90 -7.83 -25.15
CA ASN A 232 4.67 -8.45 -26.22
C ASN A 232 6.04 -8.92 -25.73
N ARG A 233 6.71 -8.10 -24.91
CA ARG A 233 7.95 -8.46 -24.26
C ARG A 233 7.75 -9.54 -23.20
N LEU A 234 6.71 -9.44 -22.39
CA LEU A 234 6.36 -10.46 -21.40
C LEU A 234 6.16 -11.82 -22.04
N ARG A 235 5.42 -11.88 -23.16
CA ARG A 235 5.19 -13.12 -23.89
C ARG A 235 6.49 -13.78 -24.34
N ARG A 236 7.44 -13.00 -24.85
CA ARG A 236 8.79 -13.51 -25.21
C ARG A 236 9.55 -14.02 -24.00
N ALA A 237 9.41 -13.35 -22.86
CA ALA A 237 10.06 -13.73 -21.61
C ALA A 237 9.51 -15.06 -21.08
N PHE A 238 8.19 -15.22 -21.04
CA PHE A 238 7.54 -16.45 -20.58
C PHE A 238 7.79 -17.63 -21.52
N ALA A 239 8.00 -17.39 -22.83
CA ALA A 239 8.41 -18.44 -23.77
C ALA A 239 9.83 -19.00 -23.53
N ARG A 240 10.57 -18.53 -22.52
CA ARG A 240 11.86 -19.07 -22.08
C ARG A 240 11.74 -20.11 -20.97
N LEU A 241 10.55 -20.22 -20.37
CA LEU A 241 10.24 -21.21 -19.35
C LEU A 241 10.13 -22.60 -19.98
N ASP A 242 10.51 -23.61 -19.20
CA ASP A 242 10.29 -25.01 -19.53
C ASP A 242 8.91 -25.48 -19.03
N THR A 243 8.38 -24.83 -17.97
CA THR A 243 7.05 -25.12 -17.44
C THR A 243 6.39 -23.89 -16.82
N LEU A 244 5.13 -23.62 -17.22
CA LEU A 244 4.23 -22.69 -16.57
C LEU A 244 2.98 -23.43 -16.06
N VAL A 245 2.80 -23.44 -14.74
CA VAL A 245 1.61 -23.97 -14.07
C VAL A 245 0.76 -22.82 -13.56
N VAL A 246 -0.55 -22.85 -13.83
CA VAL A 246 -1.49 -21.80 -13.43
C VAL A 246 -2.71 -22.41 -12.75
N HIS A 247 -3.00 -21.94 -11.54
CA HIS A 247 -4.30 -22.12 -10.89
C HIS A 247 -5.28 -21.10 -11.44
N GLU A 248 -6.42 -21.56 -11.96
CA GLU A 248 -7.42 -20.66 -12.51
C GLU A 248 -8.86 -21.11 -12.30
N LEU A 249 -9.71 -20.11 -12.10
CA LEU A 249 -11.17 -20.18 -12.05
C LEU A 249 -11.80 -19.89 -13.43
N GLY A 250 -11.02 -19.39 -14.39
CA GLY A 250 -11.46 -19.18 -15.78
C GLY A 250 -10.33 -19.08 -16.80
N TRP A 251 -10.69 -19.11 -18.09
CA TRP A 251 -9.74 -19.07 -19.21
C TRP A 251 -9.16 -17.66 -19.47
N THR A 252 -8.39 -17.14 -18.52
CA THR A 252 -7.73 -15.83 -18.64
C THR A 252 -6.57 -15.83 -19.64
N ALA A 253 -6.06 -14.63 -19.95
CA ALA A 253 -4.89 -14.48 -20.81
C ALA A 253 -3.68 -15.25 -20.26
N THR A 254 -3.50 -15.34 -18.94
CA THR A 254 -2.41 -16.11 -18.33
C THR A 254 -2.61 -17.61 -18.52
N ALA A 255 -3.81 -18.16 -18.29
CA ALA A 255 -4.11 -19.58 -18.52
C ALA A 255 -3.81 -20.01 -19.97
N ARG A 256 -4.09 -19.15 -20.95
CA ARG A 256 -3.82 -19.43 -22.38
C ARG A 256 -2.34 -19.55 -22.73
N HIS A 257 -1.44 -19.13 -21.85
CA HIS A 257 0.01 -19.27 -22.02
C HIS A 257 0.60 -20.40 -21.16
N ALA A 258 -0.21 -21.07 -20.33
CA ALA A 258 0.24 -22.10 -19.42
C ALA A 258 0.38 -23.47 -20.11
N ASP A 259 1.33 -24.27 -19.64
CA ASP A 259 1.44 -25.69 -20.02
C ASP A 259 0.42 -26.51 -19.25
N PHE A 260 0.18 -26.16 -17.98
CA PHE A 260 -0.80 -26.79 -17.11
C PHE A 260 -1.74 -25.74 -16.51
N VAL A 261 -3.03 -25.95 -16.70
CA VAL A 261 -4.08 -25.17 -16.05
C VAL A 261 -4.78 -26.08 -15.04
N LEU A 262 -4.74 -25.69 -13.77
CA LEU A 262 -5.38 -26.41 -12.67
C LEU A 262 -6.67 -25.67 -12.31
N PRO A 263 -7.86 -26.30 -12.48
CA PRO A 263 -9.14 -25.64 -12.22
C PRO A 263 -9.37 -25.46 -10.72
N CYS A 264 -9.57 -24.22 -10.28
CA CYS A 264 -9.75 -23.88 -8.88
C CYS A 264 -11.17 -23.41 -8.58
N THR A 265 -11.64 -23.67 -7.36
CA THR A 265 -12.95 -23.18 -6.90
C THR A 265 -13.01 -21.66 -6.83
N MET A 266 -14.20 -21.12 -6.97
CA MET A 266 -14.55 -19.75 -6.58
C MET A 266 -14.89 -19.71 -5.09
N THR A 267 -14.82 -18.52 -4.50
CA THR A 267 -15.17 -18.30 -3.09
C THR A 267 -16.59 -18.77 -2.74
N LEU A 268 -17.53 -18.75 -3.70
CA LEU A 268 -18.91 -19.22 -3.51
C LEU A 268 -19.06 -20.75 -3.47
N GLU A 269 -18.01 -21.50 -3.81
CA GLU A 269 -18.03 -22.97 -3.93
C GLU A 269 -17.34 -23.67 -2.75
N ARG A 270 -16.82 -22.91 -1.79
CA ARG A 270 -16.02 -23.43 -0.67
C ARG A 270 -16.34 -22.78 0.66
N GLU A 271 -15.80 -23.37 1.73
CA GLU A 271 -15.90 -22.87 3.10
C GLU A 271 -14.70 -21.99 3.44
N ASP A 272 -14.93 -20.88 4.13
CA ASP A 272 -13.87 -19.99 4.62
C ASP A 272 -14.34 -19.13 5.82
N ILE A 273 -13.46 -18.29 6.34
CA ILE A 273 -13.78 -17.20 7.28
C ILE A 273 -13.36 -15.88 6.65
N GLY A 274 -14.33 -15.01 6.39
CA GLY A 274 -14.12 -13.66 5.89
C GLY A 274 -13.78 -12.71 7.03
N GLY A 275 -12.68 -11.99 6.90
CA GLY A 275 -12.29 -10.96 7.86
C GLY A 275 -10.96 -10.32 7.50
N ASN A 276 -10.64 -9.21 8.15
CA ASN A 276 -9.31 -8.62 8.11
C ASN A 276 -9.04 -7.88 9.43
N GLY A 277 -7.80 -7.43 9.64
CA GLY A 277 -7.38 -6.80 10.89
C GLY A 277 -8.00 -5.43 11.19
N ASN A 278 -8.75 -4.82 10.26
CA ASN A 278 -9.32 -3.47 10.39
C ASN A 278 -10.83 -3.39 10.11
N ASP A 279 -11.45 -4.51 9.74
CA ASP A 279 -12.90 -4.62 9.58
C ASP A 279 -13.47 -5.32 10.81
N PRO A 280 -14.37 -4.68 11.56
CA PRO A 280 -14.94 -5.33 12.74
C PRO A 280 -15.75 -6.57 12.36
N LEU A 281 -16.30 -6.68 11.15
CA LEU A 281 -17.13 -7.82 10.80
C LEU A 281 -16.27 -9.07 10.49
N LEU A 282 -16.46 -10.12 11.27
CA LEU A 282 -16.01 -11.48 10.96
C LEU A 282 -17.18 -12.28 10.39
N THR A 283 -17.02 -12.84 9.19
CA THR A 283 -18.09 -13.49 8.42
C THR A 283 -17.81 -14.98 8.23
N PRO A 284 -18.73 -15.88 8.60
CA PRO A 284 -18.65 -17.28 8.21
C PRO A 284 -18.99 -17.40 6.71
N MET A 285 -18.07 -17.94 5.92
CA MET A 285 -18.26 -18.11 4.48
C MET A 285 -18.62 -19.56 4.21
N ARG A 286 -19.91 -19.79 3.95
CA ARG A 286 -20.46 -21.10 3.60
C ARG A 286 -20.57 -21.23 2.08
N PRO A 287 -20.35 -22.43 1.50
CA PRO A 287 -20.55 -22.65 0.08
C PRO A 287 -22.02 -22.40 -0.27
N VAL A 288 -22.22 -21.63 -1.34
CA VAL A 288 -23.54 -21.35 -1.93
C VAL A 288 -23.80 -22.31 -3.09
N SER A 289 -22.75 -22.87 -3.68
CA SER A 289 -22.80 -23.88 -4.73
C SER A 289 -21.82 -25.01 -4.43
N ALA A 290 -22.05 -26.19 -5.00
CA ALA A 290 -21.01 -27.20 -5.10
C ALA A 290 -19.92 -26.74 -6.10
N PRO A 291 -18.66 -27.23 -5.95
CA PRO A 291 -17.61 -27.04 -6.95
C PRO A 291 -18.05 -27.43 -8.36
N PHE A 292 -17.79 -26.57 -9.34
CA PHE A 292 -18.13 -26.83 -10.73
C PHE A 292 -17.15 -27.80 -11.42
N GLY A 293 -17.66 -28.91 -11.95
CA GLY A 293 -16.88 -29.86 -12.73
C GLY A 293 -15.79 -30.53 -11.90
N GLU A 294 -14.54 -30.41 -12.33
CA GLU A 294 -13.36 -30.95 -11.64
C GLU A 294 -12.62 -29.87 -10.81
N SER A 295 -13.24 -28.72 -10.56
CA SER A 295 -12.61 -27.67 -9.76
C SER A 295 -12.38 -28.12 -8.32
N ARG A 296 -11.26 -27.70 -7.75
CA ARG A 296 -10.85 -28.05 -6.39
C ARG A 296 -10.34 -26.82 -5.65
N ASP A 297 -10.41 -26.84 -4.33
CA ASP A 297 -9.82 -25.78 -3.52
C ASP A 297 -8.30 -25.75 -3.73
N ASP A 298 -7.72 -24.54 -3.76
CA ASP A 298 -6.25 -24.37 -3.85
C ASP A 298 -5.52 -25.21 -2.79
N PHE A 299 -6.07 -25.25 -1.57
CA PHE A 299 -5.53 -26.06 -0.47
C PHE A 299 -5.45 -27.54 -0.81
N ASP A 300 -6.51 -28.12 -1.39
CA ASP A 300 -6.55 -29.54 -1.75
C ASP A 300 -5.60 -29.86 -2.91
N ILE A 301 -5.50 -28.97 -3.89
CA ILE A 301 -4.55 -29.11 -5.00
C ILE A 301 -3.12 -29.11 -4.46
N PHE A 302 -2.78 -28.16 -3.57
CA PHE A 302 -1.46 -28.11 -2.94
C PHE A 302 -1.20 -29.29 -2.00
N ALA A 303 -2.21 -29.80 -1.29
CA ALA A 303 -2.07 -30.99 -0.45
C ALA A 303 -1.70 -32.23 -1.27
N ASP A 304 -2.31 -32.41 -2.43
CA ASP A 304 -2.02 -33.52 -3.34
C ASP A 304 -0.66 -33.39 -4.03
N LEU A 305 -0.21 -32.16 -4.29
CA LEU A 305 1.16 -31.90 -4.74
C LEU A 305 2.16 -32.19 -3.64
N ALA A 306 1.89 -31.77 -2.40
CA ALA A 306 2.73 -32.06 -1.24
C ALA A 306 2.83 -33.57 -1.01
N GLU A 307 1.76 -34.34 -1.21
CA GLU A 307 1.78 -35.81 -1.15
C GLU A 307 2.74 -36.43 -2.15
N ARG A 308 2.72 -35.97 -3.41
CA ARG A 308 3.66 -36.44 -4.44
C ARG A 308 5.12 -36.11 -4.10
N LEU A 309 5.34 -35.11 -3.25
CA LEU A 309 6.65 -34.72 -2.73
C LEU A 309 6.97 -35.37 -1.37
N GLY A 310 6.11 -36.25 -0.83
CA GLY A 310 6.30 -36.89 0.47
C GLY A 310 6.11 -35.96 1.68
N ALA A 311 5.42 -34.82 1.50
CA ALA A 311 5.27 -33.75 2.50
C ALA A 311 3.81 -33.47 2.89
N ARG A 312 2.86 -34.38 2.58
CA ARG A 312 1.42 -34.17 2.87
C ARG A 312 1.16 -33.87 4.34
N GLU A 313 1.69 -34.70 5.25
CA GLU A 313 1.48 -34.54 6.69
C GLU A 313 2.02 -33.20 7.20
N ALA A 314 3.19 -32.77 6.73
CA ALA A 314 3.76 -31.48 7.09
C ALA A 314 2.95 -30.30 6.53
N PHE A 315 2.31 -30.47 5.36
CA PHE A 315 1.48 -29.43 4.73
C PHE A 315 0.09 -29.31 5.37
N THR A 316 -0.59 -30.44 5.59
CA THR A 316 -1.96 -30.46 6.11
C THR A 316 -2.02 -30.46 7.63
N GLU A 317 -0.94 -30.87 8.30
CA GLU A 317 -0.90 -31.19 9.73
C GLU A 317 -2.01 -32.17 10.15
N GLY A 318 -2.40 -33.06 9.23
CA GLY A 318 -3.51 -34.01 9.44
C GLY A 318 -4.90 -33.38 9.49
N ARG A 319 -5.04 -32.09 9.15
CA ARG A 319 -6.33 -31.36 9.17
C ARG A 319 -6.96 -31.28 7.78
N THR A 320 -8.28 -31.47 7.74
CA THR A 320 -9.13 -31.08 6.61
C THR A 320 -9.33 -29.56 6.57
N THR A 321 -9.85 -29.01 5.47
CA THR A 321 -10.23 -27.59 5.36
C THR A 321 -11.11 -27.14 6.53
N ARG A 322 -12.15 -27.92 6.85
CA ARG A 322 -13.05 -27.65 7.98
C ARG A 322 -12.30 -27.57 9.32
N GLN A 323 -11.40 -28.52 9.58
CA GLN A 323 -10.59 -28.55 10.80
C GLN A 323 -9.58 -27.41 10.85
N TRP A 324 -9.07 -26.96 9.70
CA TRP A 324 -8.26 -25.74 9.62
C TRP A 324 -9.06 -24.51 10.00
N LEU A 325 -10.27 -24.32 9.46
CA LEU A 325 -11.11 -23.16 9.82
C LEU A 325 -11.41 -23.11 11.32
N GLU A 326 -11.75 -24.25 11.92
CA GLU A 326 -11.97 -24.35 13.37
C GLU A 326 -10.70 -24.03 14.17
N HIS A 327 -9.56 -24.61 13.77
CA HIS A 327 -8.28 -24.36 14.41
C HIS A 327 -7.85 -22.88 14.33
N LEU A 328 -8.06 -22.25 13.18
CA LEU A 328 -7.69 -20.85 12.93
C LEU A 328 -8.63 -19.85 13.61
N TYR A 329 -9.88 -20.25 13.88
CA TYR A 329 -10.84 -19.46 14.64
C TYR A 329 -10.55 -19.43 16.14
N GLU A 330 -9.97 -20.51 16.69
CA GLU A 330 -9.76 -20.66 18.13
C GLU A 330 -8.96 -19.51 18.79
N PRO A 331 -7.85 -19.00 18.22
CA PRO A 331 -7.16 -17.83 18.79
C PRO A 331 -8.04 -16.60 18.92
N THR A 332 -8.94 -16.36 17.96
CA THR A 332 -9.92 -15.28 18.02
C THR A 332 -10.89 -15.50 19.17
N ARG A 333 -11.48 -16.70 19.27
CA ARG A 333 -12.42 -17.07 20.34
C ARG A 333 -11.79 -16.93 21.72
N ALA A 334 -10.59 -17.47 21.91
CA ALA A 334 -9.86 -17.40 23.18
C ALA A 334 -9.56 -15.96 23.59
N ALA A 335 -9.16 -15.09 22.65
CA ALA A 335 -8.92 -13.68 22.91
C ALA A 335 -10.21 -12.94 23.32
N LEU A 336 -11.34 -13.22 22.65
CA LEU A 336 -12.64 -12.65 23.01
C LEU A 336 -13.08 -13.08 24.41
N GLN A 337 -12.95 -14.38 24.72
CA GLN A 337 -13.29 -14.93 26.03
C GLN A 337 -12.44 -14.30 27.14
N ALA A 338 -11.13 -14.19 26.93
CA ALA A 338 -10.21 -13.59 27.91
C ALA A 338 -10.53 -12.11 28.17
N ALA A 339 -11.05 -11.40 27.16
CA ALA A 339 -11.47 -10.01 27.26
C ALA A 339 -12.93 -9.83 27.73
N GLY A 340 -13.65 -10.92 28.03
CA GLY A 340 -15.04 -10.87 28.49
C GLY A 340 -16.07 -10.50 27.41
N HIS A 341 -15.71 -10.66 26.13
CA HIS A 341 -16.62 -10.49 25.00
C HIS A 341 -17.35 -11.80 24.66
N PRO A 342 -18.51 -11.74 23.96
CA PRO A 342 -19.14 -12.93 23.39
C PRO A 342 -18.13 -13.72 22.54
N ALA A 343 -17.98 -15.00 22.82
CA ALA A 343 -16.98 -15.88 22.21
C ALA A 343 -17.65 -17.21 21.80
N PRO A 344 -18.52 -17.21 20.78
CA PRO A 344 -19.22 -18.41 20.35
C PRO A 344 -18.23 -19.50 19.95
N SER A 345 -18.60 -20.76 20.14
CA SER A 345 -17.90 -21.90 19.55
C SER A 345 -17.85 -21.76 18.03
N PHE A 346 -16.91 -22.45 17.38
CA PHE A 346 -16.82 -22.42 15.92
C PHE A 346 -18.14 -22.86 15.27
N ALA A 347 -18.80 -23.89 15.80
CA ALA A 347 -20.10 -24.36 15.28
C ALA A 347 -21.20 -23.28 15.37
N GLU A 348 -21.29 -22.55 16.49
CA GLU A 348 -22.25 -21.47 16.67
C GLU A 348 -21.94 -20.28 15.74
N PHE A 349 -20.67 -19.87 15.66
CA PHE A 349 -20.23 -18.82 14.73
C PHE A 349 -20.54 -19.20 13.28
N PHE A 350 -20.17 -20.41 12.87
CA PHE A 350 -20.30 -20.87 11.49
C PHE A 350 -21.74 -21.12 11.07
N ALA A 351 -22.66 -21.37 12.01
CA ALA A 351 -24.10 -21.46 11.74
C ALA A 351 -24.79 -20.08 11.68
N GLY A 352 -24.18 -19.03 12.25
CA GLY A 352 -24.75 -17.68 12.31
C GLY A 352 -24.47 -16.80 11.09
N ASP A 353 -24.75 -15.49 11.24
CA ASP A 353 -24.59 -14.48 10.18
C ASP A 353 -23.25 -13.72 10.25
N GLY A 354 -22.40 -14.04 11.23
CA GLY A 354 -21.16 -13.32 11.54
C GLY A 354 -21.19 -12.67 12.91
N MET A 355 -20.07 -12.05 13.29
CA MET A 355 -19.94 -11.33 14.55
C MET A 355 -19.04 -10.11 14.40
N ASP A 356 -19.33 -9.07 15.17
CA ASP A 356 -18.45 -7.90 15.28
C ASP A 356 -17.32 -8.18 16.28
N LEU A 357 -16.10 -7.93 15.83
CA LEU A 357 -14.89 -7.95 16.65
C LEU A 357 -14.76 -6.60 17.37
N PRO A 358 -14.38 -6.61 18.66
CA PRO A 358 -14.03 -5.39 19.37
C PRO A 358 -12.84 -4.73 18.66
N GLN A 359 -12.82 -3.40 18.64
CA GLN A 359 -11.74 -2.63 18.03
C GLN A 359 -10.94 -1.88 19.10
N GLN A 360 -9.64 -1.73 18.86
CA GLN A 360 -8.75 -0.94 19.70
C GLN A 360 -9.17 0.54 19.70
N PRO A 361 -8.94 1.28 20.78
CA PRO A 361 -9.15 2.73 20.79
C PRO A 361 -8.25 3.42 19.76
N ASP A 362 -8.69 4.57 19.27
CA ASP A 362 -7.86 5.43 18.43
C ASP A 362 -7.03 6.37 19.31
N ASP A 363 -5.73 6.08 19.42
CA ASP A 363 -4.76 6.84 20.19
C ASP A 363 -3.87 7.75 19.30
N GLY A 364 -4.19 7.84 17.99
CA GLY A 364 -3.36 8.55 17.00
C GLY A 364 -2.07 7.81 16.60
N GLY A 365 -1.82 6.64 17.20
CA GLY A 365 -0.73 5.72 16.86
C GLY A 365 0.67 6.31 16.97
N ARG A 366 1.59 5.70 16.23
CA ARG A 366 3.03 6.00 16.32
C ARG A 366 3.38 7.46 15.98
N LEU A 367 2.66 8.09 15.06
CA LEU A 367 2.96 9.47 14.66
C LEU A 367 2.52 10.48 15.72
N ALA A 368 1.42 10.23 16.44
CA ALA A 368 1.03 11.04 17.58
C ALA A 368 2.04 10.91 18.73
N ALA A 369 2.47 9.68 19.04
CA ALA A 369 3.51 9.43 20.05
C ALA A 369 4.84 10.11 19.69
N PHE A 370 5.31 9.95 18.44
CA PHE A 370 6.53 10.61 17.94
C PHE A 370 6.43 12.14 18.03
N ARG A 371 5.26 12.72 17.74
CA ARG A 371 5.05 14.16 17.87
C ARG A 371 5.12 14.62 19.32
N ALA A 372 4.53 13.85 20.24
CA ALA A 372 4.52 14.20 21.66
C ALA A 372 5.93 14.21 22.25
N ASP A 373 6.73 13.19 21.93
CA ASP A 373 8.14 13.13 22.30
C ASP A 373 8.94 12.30 21.27
N PRO A 374 9.74 12.94 20.39
CA PRO A 374 10.49 12.23 19.36
C PRO A 374 11.69 11.47 19.92
N ASP A 375 12.16 11.80 21.12
CA ASP A 375 13.29 11.11 21.76
C ASP A 375 12.79 9.84 22.48
N ALA A 376 11.61 9.90 23.11
CA ALA A 376 10.99 8.73 23.73
C ALA A 376 10.30 7.78 22.73
N ALA A 377 9.77 8.31 21.63
CA ALA A 377 9.07 7.54 20.59
C ALA A 377 9.69 7.74 19.18
N PRO A 378 10.98 7.42 18.97
CA PRO A 378 11.66 7.69 17.72
C PRO A 378 11.08 6.89 16.55
N LEU A 379 11.23 7.42 15.33
CA LEU A 379 10.91 6.73 14.08
C LEU A 379 11.90 5.58 13.81
N ARG A 380 11.52 4.67 12.91
CA ARG A 380 12.37 3.55 12.46
C ARG A 380 13.30 3.99 11.33
N THR A 381 13.94 5.13 11.49
CA THR A 381 14.97 5.68 10.60
C THR A 381 16.31 5.65 11.32
N PRO A 382 17.45 5.65 10.61
CA PRO A 382 18.77 5.74 11.23
C PRO A 382 18.90 6.88 12.25
N SER A 383 18.30 8.04 11.95
CA SER A 383 18.29 9.22 12.83
C SER A 383 17.24 9.19 13.95
N GLY A 384 16.27 8.26 13.93
CA GLY A 384 15.09 8.32 14.79
C GLY A 384 14.10 9.44 14.44
N ARG A 385 14.36 10.22 13.39
CA ARG A 385 13.60 11.40 12.95
C ARG A 385 13.14 11.28 11.50
N LEU A 386 12.38 12.26 11.00
CA LEU A 386 12.04 12.35 9.59
C LEU A 386 13.27 12.75 8.77
N GLU A 387 13.71 11.91 7.84
CA GLU A 387 14.87 12.19 7.00
C GLU A 387 14.46 12.98 5.76
N VAL A 388 14.58 14.32 5.83
CA VAL A 388 14.43 15.21 4.67
C VAL A 388 15.63 15.08 3.73
N SER A 389 16.80 14.72 4.26
CA SER A 389 17.92 14.19 3.47
C SER A 389 18.41 12.92 4.17
N SER A 390 18.75 11.88 3.40
CA SER A 390 19.19 10.59 3.95
C SER A 390 20.65 10.30 3.59
N ALA A 391 21.51 10.26 4.61
CA ALA A 391 22.91 9.88 4.46
C ALA A 391 23.07 8.48 3.86
N THR A 392 22.18 7.55 4.22
CA THR A 392 22.17 6.17 3.69
C THR A 392 22.01 6.12 2.17
N ILE A 393 21.23 7.05 1.59
CA ILE A 393 21.01 7.14 0.14
C ILE A 393 22.14 7.93 -0.53
N ALA A 394 22.62 8.99 0.13
CA ALA A 394 23.70 9.84 -0.38
C ALA A 394 25.02 9.08 -0.57
N GLY A 395 25.30 8.08 0.29
CA GLY A 395 26.52 7.26 0.26
C GLY A 395 27.56 7.77 1.22
#